data_AF-A0A136MRP3-F1
#
_entry.id   AF-A0A136MRP3-F1
#
_cell.length_a   1.000
_cell.length_b   1.000
_cell.length_c   1.000
_cell.angle_alpha   90.00
_cell.angle_beta   90.00
_cell.angle_gamma   90.00
#
_symmetry.space_group_name_H-M   'P 1'
#
loop_
_entity.id
_entity.type
_entity.pdbx_description
1 polymer ?
#
loop_
_entity_poly.entity_id
_entity_poly.type
_entity_poly.pdbx_seq_one_letter_code
_entity_poly.pdbx_strand_id
1 'polypeptide(L)'
;MVKHANMEYDKTKYKIWTWKHPAMLHWLINPGLAINELLIGQRIPKIILIEKDASKSLQEKTIIPCPHCGTLHSGLKWSINNNAFKNWFGLYCDNCGKIIPCLTNLTSWLLLGVTFPIWVWFKDKWKKNWLDIQPSRYENLDLENVPNPFDGYGWIKKGLYWSLFMFVFMTFLYPIIKGESITLKHAHIDIPVWIIGGLLFGYIMKLVNATNKPNAQMN
;
A
#
# COMPACT_ATOMS: atom_id res chain seq x y z
N MET A 1 -1.25 -6.09 -23.52
CA MET A 1 -1.76 -4.71 -23.33
C MET A 1 -3.22 -4.78 -22.90
N VAL A 2 -3.56 -4.43 -21.65
CA VAL A 2 -4.96 -4.42 -21.20
C VAL A 2 -5.57 -3.07 -21.59
N LYS A 3 -6.56 -3.09 -22.48
CA LYS A 3 -7.41 -1.92 -22.77
C LYS A 3 -8.07 -1.47 -21.47
N HIS A 4 -7.58 -0.40 -20.85
CA HIS A 4 -8.28 0.32 -19.78
C HIS A 4 -9.20 1.40 -20.35
N ALA A 5 -9.82 1.12 -21.49
CA ALA A 5 -10.86 1.94 -22.08
C ALA A 5 -12.21 1.32 -21.69
N ASN A 6 -13.12 2.14 -21.17
CA ASN A 6 -14.53 1.83 -20.84
C ASN A 6 -14.82 1.44 -19.38
N MET A 7 -14.25 2.18 -18.42
CA MET A 7 -14.91 2.32 -17.12
C MET A 7 -15.52 3.72 -17.06
N GLU A 8 -16.85 3.77 -17.03
CA GLU A 8 -17.58 5.02 -16.84
C GLU A 8 -17.56 5.38 -15.35
N TYR A 9 -17.17 6.61 -15.04
CA TYR A 9 -17.20 7.15 -13.69
C TYR A 9 -17.44 8.65 -13.75
N ASP A 10 -18.02 9.19 -12.69
CA ASP A 10 -18.27 10.62 -12.57
C ASP A 10 -16.95 11.39 -12.37
N LYS A 11 -16.49 12.04 -13.44
CA LYS A 11 -15.28 12.88 -13.43
C LYS A 11 -15.43 14.16 -12.64
N THR A 12 -16.66 14.61 -12.36
CA THR A 12 -16.90 15.77 -11.50
C THR A 12 -16.59 15.40 -10.05
N LYS A 13 -17.05 14.22 -9.61
CA LYS A 13 -16.86 13.69 -8.26
C LYS A 13 -15.50 13.04 -8.01
N TYR A 14 -14.90 12.36 -9.00
CA TYR A 14 -13.69 11.56 -8.81
C TYR A 14 -12.51 11.99 -9.68
N LYS A 15 -11.30 11.88 -9.13
CA LYS A 15 -10.02 11.93 -9.84
C LYS A 15 -9.48 10.51 -10.00
N ILE A 16 -9.06 10.13 -11.20
CA ILE A 16 -8.50 8.79 -11.46
C ILE A 16 -6.99 8.75 -11.21
N TRP A 17 -6.53 7.71 -10.51
CA TRP A 17 -5.14 7.34 -10.38
C TRP A 17 -4.90 6.03 -11.13
N THR A 18 -3.90 6.06 -12.00
CA THR A 18 -3.43 4.90 -12.77
C THR A 18 -1.92 4.79 -12.58
N TRP A 19 -1.26 3.85 -13.27
CA TRP A 19 0.21 3.72 -13.27
C TRP A 19 0.97 5.01 -13.58
N LYS A 20 0.33 6.00 -14.21
CA LYS A 20 0.91 7.33 -14.50
C LYS A 20 1.03 8.24 -13.27
N HIS A 21 0.31 7.96 -12.19
CA HIS A 21 0.40 8.76 -10.96
C HIS A 21 1.71 8.46 -10.23
N PRO A 22 2.45 9.45 -9.69
CA PRO A 22 3.76 9.24 -9.07
C PRO A 22 3.77 8.16 -7.98
N ALA A 23 2.76 8.13 -7.11
CA ALA A 23 2.65 7.10 -6.06
C ALA A 23 2.51 5.67 -6.64
N MET A 24 1.79 5.53 -7.76
CA MET A 24 1.58 4.25 -8.44
C MET A 24 2.84 3.83 -9.20
N LEU A 25 3.54 4.80 -9.79
CA LEU A 25 4.82 4.57 -10.45
C LEU A 25 5.90 4.15 -9.45
N HIS A 26 5.98 4.82 -8.30
CA HIS A 26 6.85 4.41 -7.19
C HIS A 26 6.57 2.96 -6.78
N TRP A 27 5.28 2.56 -6.69
CA TRP A 27 4.93 1.17 -6.43
C TRP A 27 5.46 0.21 -7.48
N LEU A 28 5.39 0.59 -8.76
CA LEU A 28 5.80 -0.25 -9.88
C LEU A 28 7.32 -0.51 -9.92
N ILE A 29 8.12 0.50 -9.56
CA ILE A 29 9.58 0.46 -9.80
C ILE A 29 10.42 0.20 -8.55
N ASN A 30 9.90 0.48 -7.34
CA ASN A 30 10.69 0.34 -6.11
C ASN A 30 10.92 -1.14 -5.78
N PRO A 31 12.16 -1.65 -5.82
CA PRO A 31 12.45 -3.08 -5.60
C PRO A 31 12.08 -3.55 -4.19
N GLY A 32 12.12 -2.67 -3.19
CA GLY A 32 11.75 -3.00 -1.81
C GLY A 32 10.29 -3.42 -1.67
N LEU A 33 9.40 -2.96 -2.56
CA LEU A 33 7.98 -3.32 -2.53
C LEU A 33 7.69 -4.73 -3.05
N ALA A 34 8.67 -5.41 -3.66
CA ALA A 34 8.53 -6.82 -3.97
C ALA A 34 8.37 -7.68 -2.71
N ILE A 35 8.99 -7.27 -1.59
CA ILE A 35 8.79 -7.91 -0.29
C ILE A 35 7.31 -7.82 0.12
N ASN A 36 6.71 -6.64 -0.02
CA ASN A 36 5.31 -6.40 0.30
C ASN A 36 4.38 -7.25 -0.59
N GLU A 37 4.66 -7.31 -1.89
CA GLU A 37 3.82 -8.07 -2.84
C GLU A 37 3.95 -9.59 -2.69
N LEU A 38 5.17 -10.10 -2.55
CA LEU A 38 5.45 -11.53 -2.59
C LEU A 38 5.32 -12.20 -1.22
N LEU A 39 5.85 -11.59 -0.15
CA LEU A 39 5.86 -12.23 1.16
C LEU A 39 4.52 -12.05 1.89
N ILE A 40 4.02 -10.83 1.96
CA ILE A 40 2.81 -10.51 2.75
C ILE A 40 1.56 -10.34 1.89
N GLY A 41 1.69 -10.35 0.56
CA GLY A 41 0.55 -10.27 -0.36
C GLY A 41 -0.14 -8.90 -0.37
N GLN A 42 0.56 -7.82 -0.06
CA GLN A 42 -0.01 -6.47 -0.20
C GLN A 42 -0.10 -6.11 -1.69
N ARG A 43 -1.22 -5.55 -2.14
CA ARG A 43 -1.43 -5.19 -3.55
C ARG A 43 -1.99 -3.79 -3.69
N ILE A 44 -1.67 -3.16 -4.82
CA ILE A 44 -2.29 -1.91 -5.27
C ILE A 44 -3.10 -2.18 -6.55
N PRO A 45 -4.39 -1.81 -6.61
CA PRO A 45 -5.23 -2.03 -7.80
C PRO A 45 -4.73 -1.18 -8.97
N LYS A 46 -4.96 -1.63 -10.21
CA LYS A 46 -4.52 -0.90 -11.42
C LYS A 46 -5.16 0.48 -11.57
N ILE A 47 -6.37 0.63 -11.03
CA ILE A 47 -7.18 1.85 -11.06
C ILE A 47 -7.64 2.14 -9.64
N ILE A 48 -7.48 3.39 -9.24
CA ILE A 48 -8.04 3.96 -8.02
C ILE A 48 -8.81 5.22 -8.41
N LEU A 49 -9.97 5.42 -7.82
CA LEU A 49 -10.72 6.66 -7.90
C LEU A 49 -10.56 7.39 -6.56
N ILE A 50 -10.20 8.67 -6.60
CA ILE A 50 -10.06 9.52 -5.42
C ILE A 50 -11.22 10.52 -5.44
N GLU A 51 -12.09 10.47 -4.45
CA GLU A 51 -13.18 11.43 -4.29
C GLU A 51 -12.62 12.85 -4.06
N LYS A 52 -13.22 13.85 -4.71
CA LYS A 52 -12.83 15.27 -4.57
C LYS A 52 -13.51 15.93 -3.38
N ASP A 53 -13.41 15.33 -2.20
CA ASP A 53 -13.97 15.87 -0.96
C ASP A 53 -12.84 16.26 -0.02
N ALA A 54 -12.62 17.55 0.23
CA ALA A 54 -11.51 18.01 1.06
C ALA A 54 -11.62 17.60 2.56
N SER A 55 -12.82 17.29 3.04
CA SER A 55 -13.07 16.95 4.44
C SER A 55 -12.56 15.55 4.84
N LYS A 56 -12.47 14.64 3.88
CA LYS A 56 -12.01 13.28 4.10
C LYS A 56 -10.48 13.17 4.10
N SER A 57 -9.95 12.08 4.63
CA SER A 57 -8.55 11.68 4.48
C SER A 57 -8.33 11.01 3.13
N LEU A 58 -7.08 10.79 2.73
CA LEU A 58 -6.80 10.04 1.51
C LEU A 58 -7.39 8.63 1.56
N GLN A 59 -7.38 7.99 2.73
CA GLN A 59 -7.90 6.63 2.94
C GLN A 59 -9.42 6.58 2.76
N GLU A 60 -10.14 7.55 3.33
CA GLU A 60 -11.60 7.68 3.20
C GLU A 60 -12.03 8.04 1.76
N LYS A 61 -11.25 8.85 1.04
CA LYS A 61 -11.55 9.24 -0.37
C LYS A 61 -11.21 8.16 -1.39
N THR A 62 -10.43 7.16 -1.00
CA THR A 62 -9.97 6.12 -1.91
C THR A 62 -11.11 5.18 -2.22
N ILE A 63 -11.44 5.04 -3.50
CA ILE A 63 -12.46 4.15 -4.03
C ILE A 63 -11.81 3.21 -5.04
N ILE A 64 -12.11 1.93 -4.95
CA ILE A 64 -11.57 0.88 -5.81
C ILE A 64 -12.70 0.31 -6.66
N PRO A 65 -12.73 0.62 -7.97
CA PRO A 65 -13.77 0.11 -8.85
C PRO A 65 -13.49 -1.34 -9.27
N CYS A 66 -14.53 -2.17 -9.27
CA CYS A 66 -14.46 -3.51 -9.84
C CYS A 66 -14.72 -3.45 -11.36
N PRO A 67 -13.77 -3.87 -12.22
CA PRO A 67 -13.97 -3.83 -13.67
C PRO A 67 -14.94 -4.89 -14.19
N HIS A 68 -15.37 -5.83 -13.35
CA HIS A 68 -16.25 -6.94 -13.75
C HIS A 68 -17.74 -6.66 -13.53
N CYS A 69 -18.08 -5.97 -12.43
CA CYS A 69 -19.47 -5.69 -12.05
C CYS A 69 -19.77 -4.20 -11.84
N GLY A 70 -18.77 -3.33 -11.98
CA GLY A 70 -18.93 -1.88 -11.82
C GLY A 70 -19.05 -1.39 -10.38
N THR A 71 -19.09 -2.27 -9.38
CA THR A 71 -19.19 -1.88 -7.97
C THR A 71 -18.02 -1.00 -7.55
N LEU A 72 -18.33 0.11 -6.89
CA LEU A 72 -17.37 1.03 -6.30
C LEU A 72 -17.15 0.64 -4.83
N HIS A 73 -15.98 0.09 -4.52
CA HIS A 73 -15.65 -0.32 -3.15
C HIS A 73 -14.93 0.80 -2.40
N SER A 74 -15.22 0.96 -1.11
CA SER A 74 -14.37 1.75 -0.23
C SER A 74 -12.95 1.17 -0.20
N GLY A 75 -11.95 2.03 -0.31
CA GLY A 75 -10.53 1.66 -0.18
C GLY A 75 -10.19 1.11 1.19
N LEU A 76 -11.00 1.46 2.21
CA LEU A 76 -10.84 0.96 3.58
C LEU A 76 -10.98 -0.55 3.68
N LYS A 77 -11.63 -1.24 2.73
CA LYS A 77 -11.67 -2.71 2.69
C LYS A 77 -10.26 -3.33 2.68
N TRP A 78 -9.28 -2.63 2.12
CA TRP A 78 -7.88 -3.06 2.04
C TRP A 78 -6.95 -2.20 2.89
N SER A 79 -7.46 -1.63 3.99
CA SER A 79 -6.66 -0.97 5.01
C SER A 79 -5.96 -2.00 5.91
N ILE A 80 -4.98 -1.53 6.70
CA ILE A 80 -4.23 -2.38 7.65
C ILE A 80 -5.16 -3.02 8.70
N ASN A 81 -6.22 -2.31 9.11
CA ASN A 81 -7.20 -2.80 10.07
C ASN A 81 -8.16 -3.84 9.46
N ASN A 82 -8.18 -3.95 8.13
CA ASN A 82 -9.03 -4.87 7.37
C ASN A 82 -8.16 -5.83 6.54
N ASN A 83 -8.31 -5.84 5.22
CA ASN A 83 -7.68 -6.81 4.32
C ASN A 83 -6.50 -6.25 3.53
N ALA A 84 -5.60 -5.45 4.12
CA ALA A 84 -4.41 -4.95 3.42
C ALA A 84 -3.49 -6.06 2.86
N PHE A 85 -3.41 -7.19 3.57
CA PHE A 85 -2.47 -8.27 3.29
C PHE A 85 -3.15 -9.51 2.72
N LYS A 86 -2.36 -10.53 2.39
CA LYS A 86 -2.82 -11.83 1.89
C LYS A 86 -3.61 -11.74 0.58
N ASN A 87 -3.29 -10.81 -0.30
CA ASN A 87 -3.96 -10.57 -1.59
C ASN A 87 -3.08 -10.98 -2.79
N TRP A 88 -2.33 -12.09 -2.68
CA TRP A 88 -1.31 -12.47 -3.67
C TRP A 88 -1.81 -12.54 -5.11
N PHE A 89 -3.08 -12.88 -5.35
CA PHE A 89 -3.64 -12.98 -6.71
C PHE A 89 -4.33 -11.69 -7.20
N GLY A 90 -4.47 -10.67 -6.36
CA GLY A 90 -5.22 -9.44 -6.60
C GLY A 90 -6.21 -9.17 -5.48
N LEU A 91 -7.06 -8.17 -5.63
CA LEU A 91 -8.08 -7.87 -4.62
C LEU A 91 -9.36 -8.66 -4.91
N TYR A 92 -10.02 -9.17 -3.88
CA TYR A 92 -11.30 -9.87 -4.05
C TYR A 92 -12.48 -8.89 -4.05
N CYS A 93 -13.40 -9.04 -4.99
CA CYS A 93 -14.65 -8.31 -5.03
C CYS A 93 -15.75 -9.11 -4.33
N ASP A 94 -16.21 -8.62 -3.18
CA ASP A 94 -17.28 -9.25 -2.40
C ASP A 94 -18.69 -9.08 -2.99
N ASN A 95 -18.84 -8.32 -4.09
CA ASN A 95 -20.10 -8.23 -4.82
C ASN A 95 -20.24 -9.30 -5.93
N CYS A 96 -19.16 -9.66 -6.62
CA CYS A 96 -19.23 -10.60 -7.77
C CYS A 96 -18.28 -11.80 -7.69
N GLY A 97 -17.50 -11.92 -6.61
CA GLY A 97 -16.56 -13.01 -6.39
C GLY A 97 -15.30 -12.99 -7.28
N LYS A 98 -15.19 -12.03 -8.20
CA LYS A 98 -14.06 -11.95 -9.15
C LYS A 98 -12.89 -11.14 -8.58
N ILE A 99 -11.72 -11.39 -9.15
CA ILE A 99 -10.46 -10.73 -8.76
C ILE A 99 -10.32 -9.39 -9.48
N ILE A 100 -10.19 -8.32 -8.72
CA ILE A 100 -9.86 -6.98 -9.19
C ILE A 100 -8.35 -6.94 -9.53
N PRO A 101 -7.98 -6.56 -10.76
CA PRO A 101 -6.60 -6.60 -11.22
C PRO A 101 -5.75 -5.54 -10.52
N CYS A 102 -4.54 -5.95 -10.13
CA CYS A 102 -3.56 -5.10 -9.46
C CYS A 102 -2.37 -4.77 -10.35
N LEU A 103 -1.65 -3.72 -10.00
CA LEU A 103 -0.30 -3.52 -10.48
C LEU A 103 0.58 -4.66 -9.97
N THR A 104 1.65 -4.93 -10.70
CA THR A 104 2.68 -5.87 -10.30
C THR A 104 3.99 -5.13 -10.38
N ASN A 105 4.69 -5.02 -9.25
CA ASN A 105 6.01 -4.42 -9.19
C ASN A 105 6.97 -5.15 -10.16
N LEU A 106 7.87 -4.40 -10.80
CA LEU A 106 8.80 -4.95 -11.80
C LEU A 106 9.71 -6.02 -11.19
N THR A 107 10.19 -5.80 -9.96
CA THR A 107 11.03 -6.76 -9.24
C THR A 107 10.23 -8.01 -8.88
N SER A 108 8.98 -7.87 -8.44
CA SER A 108 8.09 -9.02 -8.23
C SER A 108 7.89 -9.83 -9.50
N TRP A 109 7.66 -9.16 -10.64
CA TRP A 109 7.46 -9.80 -11.93
C TRP A 109 8.70 -10.58 -12.36
N LEU A 110 9.89 -9.99 -12.21
CA LEU A 110 11.17 -10.66 -12.50
C LEU A 110 11.38 -11.88 -11.61
N LEU A 111 11.21 -11.74 -10.29
CA LEU A 111 11.39 -12.85 -9.35
C LEU A 111 10.41 -13.99 -9.62
N LEU A 112 9.14 -13.69 -9.88
CA LEU A 112 8.15 -14.70 -10.26
C LEU A 112 8.52 -15.37 -11.58
N GLY A 113 9.01 -14.62 -12.57
CA GLY A 113 9.46 -15.17 -13.85
C GLY A 113 10.64 -16.14 -13.69
N VAL A 114 11.67 -15.74 -12.94
CA VAL A 114 12.85 -16.58 -12.67
C VAL A 114 12.49 -17.82 -11.86
N THR A 115 11.59 -17.69 -10.89
CA THR A 115 11.17 -18.82 -10.03
C THR A 115 10.04 -19.65 -10.63
N PHE A 116 9.51 -19.29 -11.80
CA PHE A 116 8.34 -19.91 -12.42
C PHE A 116 8.37 -21.45 -12.48
N PRO A 117 9.50 -22.10 -12.85
CA PRO A 117 9.56 -23.56 -12.91
C PRO A 117 9.26 -24.26 -11.57
N ILE A 118 9.49 -23.57 -10.44
CA ILE A 118 9.31 -24.12 -9.09
C ILE A 118 7.82 -24.19 -8.72
N TRP A 119 7.03 -23.18 -9.09
CA TRP A 119 5.68 -23.01 -8.56
C TRP A 119 4.56 -23.12 -9.59
N VAL A 120 4.87 -23.21 -10.89
CA VAL A 120 3.88 -23.29 -11.97
C VAL A 120 2.85 -24.40 -11.74
N TRP A 121 3.28 -25.56 -11.25
CA TRP A 121 2.44 -26.74 -11.00
C TRP A 121 1.41 -26.54 -9.90
N PHE A 122 1.64 -25.59 -8.99
CA PHE A 122 0.79 -25.36 -7.82
C PHE A 122 -0.05 -24.08 -7.95
N LYS A 123 0.26 -23.20 -8.91
CA LYS A 123 -0.34 -21.86 -9.01
C LYS A 123 -1.86 -21.86 -9.01
N ASP A 124 -2.48 -22.79 -9.74
CA ASP A 124 -3.93 -22.82 -9.92
C ASP A 124 -4.63 -23.37 -8.66
N LYS A 125 -4.01 -24.36 -7.99
CA LYS A 125 -4.46 -24.85 -6.69
C LYS A 125 -4.36 -23.76 -5.62
N TRP A 126 -3.24 -23.04 -5.55
CA TRP A 126 -3.07 -21.93 -4.63
C TRP A 126 -4.07 -20.82 -4.88
N LYS A 127 -4.31 -20.46 -6.15
CA LYS A 127 -5.29 -19.45 -6.52
C LYS A 127 -6.70 -19.83 -6.10
N LYS A 128 -7.09 -21.10 -6.32
CA LYS A 128 -8.39 -21.62 -5.90
C LYS A 128 -8.53 -21.56 -4.37
N ASN A 129 -7.60 -22.16 -3.64
CA ASN A 129 -7.61 -22.16 -2.18
C ASN A 129 -7.63 -20.74 -1.60
N TRP A 130 -6.87 -19.83 -2.23
CA TRP A 130 -6.88 -18.42 -1.86
C TRP A 130 -8.26 -17.80 -2.06
N LEU A 131 -8.89 -18.05 -3.21
CA LEU A 131 -10.21 -17.48 -3.57
C LEU A 131 -11.32 -17.99 -2.63
N ASP A 132 -11.29 -19.27 -2.28
CA ASP A 132 -12.30 -19.92 -1.43
C ASP A 132 -12.36 -19.31 -0.02
N ILE A 133 -11.24 -18.76 0.48
CA ILE A 133 -11.15 -18.11 1.80
C ILE A 133 -11.58 -16.63 1.75
N GLN A 134 -11.62 -15.99 0.58
CA GLN A 134 -11.85 -14.55 0.52
C GLN A 134 -13.23 -14.10 1.04
N PRO A 135 -14.36 -14.78 0.77
CA PRO A 135 -15.67 -14.32 1.25
C PRO A 135 -15.69 -14.03 2.75
N SER A 136 -15.19 -14.97 3.56
CA SER A 136 -15.20 -14.85 5.03
C SER A 136 -14.31 -13.73 5.55
N ARG A 137 -13.24 -13.40 4.83
CA ARG A 137 -12.37 -12.26 5.19
C ARG A 137 -13.06 -10.91 5.06
N TYR A 138 -14.13 -10.82 4.28
CA TYR A 138 -14.85 -9.56 4.02
C TYR A 138 -16.10 -9.42 4.89
N GLU A 139 -16.30 -10.35 5.82
CA GLU A 139 -17.29 -10.23 6.89
C GLU A 139 -16.77 -9.25 7.96
N ASN A 140 -17.66 -8.45 8.55
CA ASN A 140 -17.38 -7.56 9.69
C ASN A 140 -16.22 -6.55 9.48
N LEU A 141 -16.13 -5.94 8.30
CA LEU A 141 -15.12 -4.90 8.03
C LEU A 141 -15.42 -3.60 8.77
N ASP A 142 -14.38 -2.96 9.30
CA ASP A 142 -14.47 -1.61 9.86
C ASP A 142 -14.26 -0.58 8.75
N LEU A 143 -15.36 0.03 8.28
CA LEU A 143 -15.36 1.01 7.19
C LEU A 143 -15.61 2.45 7.66
N GLU A 144 -15.83 2.66 8.96
CA GLU A 144 -16.24 3.97 9.50
C GLU A 144 -15.20 4.52 10.48
N ASN A 145 -14.52 3.66 11.25
CA ASN A 145 -13.66 4.08 12.36
C ASN A 145 -12.17 3.86 12.06
N VAL A 146 -11.69 4.40 10.94
CA VAL A 146 -10.25 4.31 10.60
C VAL A 146 -9.54 5.62 10.96
N PRO A 147 -8.85 5.68 12.12
CA PRO A 147 -8.13 6.88 12.53
C PRO A 147 -6.95 7.14 11.58
N ASN A 148 -6.71 8.40 11.24
CA ASN A 148 -5.53 8.77 10.49
C ASN A 148 -4.27 8.60 11.38
N PRO A 149 -3.36 7.67 11.07
CA PRO A 149 -2.21 7.38 11.93
C PRO A 149 -1.18 8.52 11.98
N PHE A 150 -1.33 9.53 11.12
CA PHE A 150 -0.45 10.71 11.04
C PHE A 150 -1.06 11.95 11.68
N ASP A 151 -2.28 11.88 12.21
CA ASP A 151 -2.94 13.02 12.84
C ASP A 151 -2.31 13.39 14.20
N GLY A 152 -2.49 14.64 14.64
CA GLY A 152 -1.90 15.17 15.87
C GLY A 152 -0.38 15.02 15.90
N TYR A 153 0.13 14.25 16.87
CA TYR A 153 1.54 13.83 17.03
C TYR A 153 1.85 12.43 16.46
N GLY A 154 0.85 11.76 15.85
CA GLY A 154 1.01 10.44 15.25
C GLY A 154 2.09 10.41 14.17
N TRP A 155 2.24 11.49 13.39
CA TRP A 155 3.29 11.62 12.39
C TRP A 155 4.71 11.60 12.97
N ILE A 156 4.92 12.16 14.17
CA ILE A 156 6.22 12.10 14.86
C ILE A 156 6.50 10.65 15.23
N LYS A 157 5.53 9.98 15.87
CA LYS A 157 5.68 8.58 16.29
C LYS A 157 5.98 7.68 15.09
N LYS A 158 5.25 7.82 13.98
CA LYS A 158 5.49 7.07 12.74
C LYS A 158 6.83 7.42 12.09
N GLY A 159 7.20 8.70 12.09
CA GLY A 159 8.50 9.17 11.60
C GLY A 159 9.68 8.60 12.40
N LEU A 160 9.59 8.57 13.73
CA LEU A 160 10.61 8.00 14.60
C LEU A 160 10.70 6.47 14.48
N TYR A 161 9.58 5.75 14.33
CA TYR A 161 9.63 4.32 14.03
C TYR A 161 10.35 4.04 12.70
N TRP A 162 10.03 4.83 11.67
CA TRP A 162 10.71 4.71 10.37
C TRP A 162 12.20 5.07 10.48
N SER A 163 12.55 6.11 11.24
CA SER A 163 13.94 6.49 11.52
C SER A 163 14.70 5.35 12.20
N LEU A 164 14.13 4.73 13.23
CA LEU A 164 14.76 3.62 13.94
C LEU A 164 14.98 2.44 13.00
N PHE A 165 13.97 2.10 12.20
CA PHE A 165 14.07 1.04 11.20
C PHE A 165 15.20 1.32 10.19
N MET A 166 15.24 2.54 9.64
CA MET A 166 16.25 2.91 8.65
C MET A 166 17.65 2.98 9.24
N PHE A 167 17.80 3.48 10.47
CA PHE A 167 19.08 3.45 11.18
C PHE A 167 19.58 2.01 11.37
N VAL A 168 18.75 1.11 11.91
CA VAL A 168 19.15 -0.28 12.13
C VAL A 168 19.53 -0.96 10.80
N PHE A 169 18.70 -0.76 9.77
CA PHE A 169 18.91 -1.39 8.47
C PHE A 169 20.14 -0.85 7.75
N MET A 170 20.30 0.47 7.65
CA MET A 170 21.35 1.10 6.85
C MET A 170 22.69 1.18 7.57
N THR A 171 22.71 1.31 8.90
CA THR A 171 23.95 1.44 9.67
C THR A 171 24.54 0.06 10.03
N PHE A 172 23.72 -0.97 10.20
CA PHE A 172 24.19 -2.29 10.62
C PHE A 172 23.94 -3.38 9.58
N LEU A 173 22.69 -3.61 9.19
CA LEU A 173 22.36 -4.77 8.34
C LEU A 173 22.96 -4.65 6.94
N TYR A 174 22.86 -3.48 6.31
CA TYR A 174 23.33 -3.26 4.95
C TYR A 174 24.87 -3.39 4.82
N PRO A 175 25.69 -2.77 5.71
CA PRO A 175 27.13 -3.01 5.74
C PRO A 175 27.50 -4.48 5.94
N ILE A 176 26.82 -5.18 6.86
CA ILE A 176 27.05 -6.63 7.08
C ILE A 176 26.81 -7.43 5.80
N ILE A 177 25.71 -7.15 5.07
CA ILE A 177 25.39 -7.81 3.80
C ILE A 177 26.47 -7.54 2.75
N LYS A 178 27.11 -6.37 2.78
CA LYS A 178 28.21 -6.01 1.88
C LYS A 178 29.59 -6.46 2.33
N GLY A 179 29.73 -7.00 3.55
CA GLY A 179 31.03 -7.28 4.15
C GLY A 179 31.83 -6.00 4.50
N GLU A 180 31.15 -4.86 4.67
CA GLU A 180 31.75 -3.60 5.09
C GLU A 180 31.88 -3.55 6.63
N SER A 181 32.88 -2.82 7.14
CA SER A 181 33.09 -2.68 8.58
C SER A 181 32.12 -1.68 9.20
N ILE A 182 31.47 -2.08 10.29
CA ILE A 182 30.66 -1.17 11.11
C ILE A 182 31.61 -0.34 11.96
N THR A 183 31.59 0.98 11.79
CA THR A 183 32.42 1.88 12.60
C THR A 183 31.57 2.78 13.47
N LEU A 184 32.04 3.05 14.68
CA LEU A 184 31.34 3.88 15.65
C LEU A 184 31.14 5.32 15.15
N LYS A 185 32.07 5.84 14.33
CA LYS A 185 31.97 7.17 13.72
C LYS A 185 30.78 7.27 12.76
N HIS A 186 30.56 6.25 11.93
CA HIS A 186 29.43 6.23 10.99
C HIS A 186 28.10 6.12 11.75
N ALA A 187 28.03 5.26 12.77
CA ALA A 187 26.83 5.12 13.59
C ALA A 187 26.40 6.45 14.25
N HIS A 188 27.33 7.24 14.78
CA HIS A 188 27.00 8.54 15.38
C HIS A 188 26.50 9.58 14.37
N ILE A 189 27.00 9.54 13.13
CA ILE A 189 26.54 10.45 12.05
C ILE A 189 25.15 10.02 11.56
N ASP A 190 24.90 8.72 11.48
CA ASP A 190 23.63 8.18 10.98
C ASP A 190 22.45 8.48 11.90
N ILE A 191 22.66 8.56 13.23
CA ILE A 191 21.59 8.88 14.20
C ILE A 191 20.86 10.20 13.85
N PRO A 192 21.53 11.37 13.81
CA PRO A 192 20.86 12.62 13.47
C PRO A 192 20.31 12.62 12.04
N VAL A 193 21.01 11.99 11.09
CA VAL A 193 20.55 11.89 9.69
C VAL A 193 19.21 11.17 9.60
N TRP A 194 19.07 9.99 10.22
CA TRP A 194 17.84 9.22 10.16
C TRP A 194 16.71 9.82 10.98
N ILE A 195 17.00 10.50 12.09
CA ILE A 195 15.98 11.24 12.86
C ILE A 195 15.39 12.36 11.99
N ILE A 196 16.25 13.20 11.38
CA ILE A 196 15.80 14.28 10.50
C ILE A 196 15.01 13.71 9.32
N GLY A 197 15.53 12.66 8.67
CA GLY A 197 14.85 11.98 7.57
C GLY A 197 13.49 11.41 7.98
N GLY A 198 13.40 10.79 9.15
CA GLY A 198 12.15 10.22 9.67
C GLY A 198 11.11 11.27 10.03
N LEU A 199 11.52 12.40 10.60
CA LEU A 199 10.63 13.53 10.86
C LEU A 199 10.12 14.16 9.56
N LEU A 200 11.00 14.36 8.57
CA LEU A 200 10.61 14.84 7.24
C LEU A 200 9.61 13.88 6.58
N PHE A 201 9.89 12.58 6.60
CA PHE A 201 8.98 11.54 6.10
C PHE A 201 7.61 11.60 6.81
N GLY A 202 7.61 11.62 8.15
CA GLY A 202 6.39 11.70 8.94
C GLY A 202 5.56 12.94 8.58
N TYR A 203 6.20 14.10 8.46
CA TYR A 203 5.53 15.36 8.12
C TYR A 203 4.94 15.33 6.71
N ILE A 204 5.67 14.83 5.71
CA ILE A 204 5.16 14.64 4.35
C ILE A 204 3.93 13.72 4.38
N MET A 205 3.98 12.61 5.12
CA MET A 205 2.84 11.70 5.25
C MET A 205 1.64 12.34 5.93
N LYS A 206 1.86 13.23 6.91
CA LYS A 206 0.80 14.06 7.49
C LYS A 206 0.15 14.93 6.43
N LEU A 207 0.91 15.66 5.62
CA LEU A 207 0.36 16.53 4.57
C LEU A 207 -0.43 15.74 3.52
N VAL A 208 0.07 14.58 3.11
CA VAL A 208 -0.59 13.72 2.11
C VAL A 208 -1.88 13.10 2.64
N ASN A 209 -1.95 12.79 3.94
CA ASN A 209 -3.12 12.16 4.58
C ASN A 209 -4.02 13.16 5.32
N ALA A 210 -3.65 14.44 5.38
CA ALA A 210 -4.38 15.45 6.13
C ALA A 210 -5.82 15.62 5.63
N THR A 211 -6.73 15.78 6.58
CA THR A 211 -8.11 16.20 6.33
C THR A 211 -8.22 17.70 6.51
N ASN A 212 -9.09 18.36 5.72
CA ASN A 212 -9.51 19.74 6.04
C ASN A 212 -10.70 19.76 7.02
N LYS A 213 -11.03 18.64 7.67
CA LYS A 213 -11.98 18.66 8.79
C LYS A 213 -11.47 19.68 9.80
N PRO A 214 -12.23 20.74 10.15
CA PRO A 214 -11.88 21.54 11.30
C PRO A 214 -11.79 20.58 12.48
N ASN A 215 -10.77 20.74 13.33
CA ASN A 215 -10.60 19.97 14.56
C ASN A 215 -11.81 20.24 15.47
N ALA A 216 -12.93 19.58 15.19
CA ALA A 216 -14.06 19.54 16.08
C ALA A 216 -13.69 18.56 17.18
N GLN A 217 -13.41 19.15 18.34
CA GLN A 217 -13.38 18.52 19.66
C GLN A 217 -12.07 17.81 20.03
N MET A 218 -11.06 18.62 20.35
CA MET A 218 -10.35 18.42 21.62
C MET A 218 -11.23 19.02 22.71
N ASN A 219 -12.08 18.20 23.33
CA ASN A 219 -12.65 18.45 24.66
C ASN A 219 -12.24 17.28 25.55
#